data_AF-A0A640KU00-F1
#
_entry.id   AF-A0A640KU00-F1
#
_cell.length_a   1.000
_cell.length_b   1.000
_cell.length_c   1.000
_cell.angle_alpha   90.00
_cell.angle_beta   90.00
_cell.angle_gamma   90.00
#
_symmetry.space_group_name_H-M   'P 1'
#
loop_
_entity.id
_entity.type
_entity.pdbx_description
1 polymer ?
#
loop_
_entity_poly.entity_id
_entity_poly.type
_entity_poly.pdbx_seq_one_letter_code
_entity_poly.pdbx_strand_id
1 'polypeptide(L)'
;MISQQLSSSDTPDSSQHELEVARHAVSTEGESSGNRSGDYDRLSLGSGLYSSHPAHLQRAPSKLSPSGSPSWRKVLYERQPFEDNYVDPHQFLEELSHNKDIKNYEYATVVINTLAITQEISIVVLFCHAFMGVFTNTIGKYSLLWIDVLSVLPALVCYVFYQCHQDACKEAAERPASLSTRCSPPLRKPSRWLFHAWNFGRQVVSLVTMLSLLSPIFSTLTVSYSDDTIVTLSILTMSLHVLLTDYSYLNAYTQRFDPNLSVNMAICCVTLMASRISSPLASGALICFGIMCFSLSPIVRHLIKHYSFTTHVATTFGLVGLAIGCLTQIPILAILYIVAVLTISFVIPWLFVRMHSSVKTQINGPWDEAKPTNSTAAAEWANSGFLA
;
A
#
# COMPACT_ATOMS: atom_id res chain seq x y z
N MET A 1 -62.27 -39.38 1.98
CA MET A 1 -62.29 -38.97 0.56
C MET A 1 -61.11 -38.03 0.37
N ILE A 2 -59.92 -38.45 -0.06
CA ILE A 2 -59.58 -39.36 -1.18
C ILE A 2 -60.21 -38.88 -2.49
N SER A 3 -59.38 -38.24 -3.32
CA SER A 3 -59.22 -38.55 -4.74
C SER A 3 -57.81 -38.12 -5.17
N GLN A 4 -57.09 -39.03 -5.84
CA GLN A 4 -55.77 -38.79 -6.43
C GLN A 4 -55.93 -38.20 -7.84
N GLN A 5 -54.88 -37.53 -8.35
CA GLN A 5 -54.33 -37.88 -9.68
C GLN A 5 -52.81 -37.64 -9.71
N LEU A 6 -52.11 -38.49 -10.46
CA LEU A 6 -50.67 -38.44 -10.74
C LEU A 6 -50.37 -37.53 -11.95
N SER A 7 -49.16 -36.99 -12.04
CA SER A 7 -48.32 -37.21 -13.24
C SER A 7 -46.84 -36.85 -13.02
N SER A 8 -45.97 -37.65 -13.67
CA SER A 8 -44.63 -37.32 -14.20
C SER A 8 -43.61 -36.59 -13.32
N SER A 9 -42.62 -37.35 -12.90
CA SER A 9 -41.26 -36.91 -12.59
C SER A 9 -40.53 -36.33 -13.81
N ASP A 10 -39.89 -35.19 -13.65
CA ASP A 10 -38.77 -34.74 -14.50
C ASP A 10 -37.58 -34.34 -13.60
N THR A 11 -36.38 -34.76 -13.98
CA THR A 11 -35.14 -34.48 -13.23
C THR A 11 -34.35 -33.35 -13.90
N PRO A 12 -34.02 -32.25 -13.18
CA PRO A 12 -33.18 -31.19 -13.74
C PRO A 12 -31.70 -31.59 -13.72
N ASP A 13 -31.26 -32.08 -14.88
CA ASP A 13 -30.06 -31.62 -15.58
C ASP A 13 -28.76 -31.41 -14.76
N SER A 14 -27.95 -32.47 -14.68
CA SER A 14 -26.59 -32.44 -14.13
C SER A 14 -25.61 -31.52 -14.89
N SER A 15 -25.95 -31.03 -16.10
CA SER A 15 -25.01 -30.26 -16.92
C SER A 15 -24.85 -28.79 -16.51
N GLN A 16 -25.85 -28.21 -15.84
CA GLN A 16 -25.77 -26.80 -15.42
C GLN A 16 -24.79 -26.56 -14.27
N HIS A 17 -24.66 -27.52 -13.36
CA HIS A 17 -23.74 -27.41 -12.21
C HIS A 17 -22.26 -27.55 -12.61
N GLU A 18 -21.93 -28.27 -13.70
CA GLU A 18 -20.56 -28.32 -14.24
C GLU A 18 -20.19 -27.02 -14.97
N LEU A 19 -21.14 -26.40 -15.67
CA LEU A 19 -20.95 -25.13 -16.37
C LEU A 19 -20.68 -23.95 -15.41
N GLU A 20 -21.25 -23.98 -14.20
CA GLU A 20 -21.06 -22.94 -13.19
C GLU A 20 -19.71 -23.07 -12.46
N VAL A 21 -19.25 -24.31 -12.20
CA VAL A 21 -17.91 -24.58 -11.67
C VAL A 21 -16.82 -24.21 -12.68
N ALA A 22 -17.01 -24.52 -13.97
CA ALA A 22 -16.07 -24.14 -15.04
C ALA A 22 -15.93 -22.61 -15.18
N ARG A 23 -17.01 -21.85 -14.92
CA ARG A 23 -17.00 -20.38 -15.01
C ARG A 23 -16.21 -19.72 -13.86
N HIS A 24 -16.12 -20.37 -12.71
CA HIS A 24 -15.29 -19.90 -11.59
C HIS A 24 -13.79 -20.18 -11.79
N ALA A 25 -13.41 -21.33 -12.36
CA ALA A 25 -12.01 -21.69 -12.57
C ALA A 25 -11.26 -20.75 -13.54
N VAL A 26 -11.95 -20.25 -14.57
CA VAL A 26 -11.36 -19.38 -15.61
C VAL A 26 -11.08 -17.94 -15.11
N SER A 27 -11.60 -17.55 -13.94
CA SER A 27 -11.41 -16.19 -13.40
C SER A 27 -10.11 -15.99 -12.61
N THR A 28 -9.29 -17.03 -12.44
CA THR A 28 -8.07 -17.01 -11.58
C THR A 28 -6.75 -17.19 -12.34
N GLU A 29 -6.76 -17.53 -13.62
CA GLU A 29 -5.54 -17.67 -14.45
C GLU A 29 -5.36 -16.44 -15.37
N GLY A 30 -4.88 -15.32 -14.82
CA GLY A 30 -4.93 -14.05 -15.57
C GLY A 30 -3.96 -12.92 -15.21
N GLU A 31 -2.94 -13.12 -14.35
CA GLU A 31 -2.05 -12.00 -13.96
C GLU A 31 -0.58 -12.39 -13.69
N SER A 32 0.06 -13.03 -14.68
CA SER A 32 1.52 -13.21 -14.68
C SER A 32 2.25 -11.90 -14.99
N SER A 33 2.68 -11.18 -13.95
CA SER A 33 3.50 -9.97 -14.06
C SER A 33 4.97 -10.27 -13.80
N GLY A 34 5.79 -10.22 -14.85
CA GLY A 34 7.21 -10.60 -14.79
C GLY A 34 8.07 -9.66 -13.93
N ASN A 35 8.65 -10.21 -12.87
CA ASN A 35 9.52 -9.47 -11.95
C ASN A 35 10.97 -9.41 -12.47
N ARG A 36 11.36 -8.33 -13.16
CA ARG A 36 12.76 -8.08 -13.54
C ARG A 36 13.50 -7.42 -12.38
N SER A 37 14.16 -8.23 -11.54
CA SER A 37 15.20 -7.73 -10.64
C SER A 37 16.49 -7.43 -11.42
N GLY A 38 17.19 -6.36 -11.05
CA GLY A 38 18.40 -5.89 -11.72
C GLY A 38 19.63 -6.73 -11.35
N ASP A 39 20.41 -7.10 -12.38
CA ASP A 39 21.66 -7.83 -12.27
C ASP A 39 22.81 -6.86 -11.92
N TYR A 40 23.40 -7.01 -10.73
CA TYR A 40 24.61 -6.30 -10.31
C TYR A 40 25.56 -7.28 -9.58
N ASP A 41 26.87 -7.04 -9.78
CA ASP A 41 28.01 -7.71 -9.15
C ASP A 41 28.35 -9.16 -9.56
N ARG A 42 28.86 -9.28 -10.80
CA ARG A 42 29.81 -10.31 -11.19
C ARG A 42 31.24 -9.74 -11.23
N LEU A 43 32.04 -9.91 -10.18
CA LEU A 43 33.51 -9.77 -10.25
C LEU A 43 34.24 -10.46 -9.07
N SER A 44 34.74 -11.68 -9.28
CA SER A 44 36.05 -12.12 -8.74
C SER A 44 36.50 -13.38 -9.47
N LEU A 45 37.79 -13.42 -9.80
CA LEU A 45 38.37 -14.35 -10.76
C LEU A 45 39.23 -15.41 -10.06
N GLY A 46 39.04 -16.65 -10.48
CA GLY A 46 39.89 -17.85 -10.33
C GLY A 46 41.16 -17.84 -9.47
N SER A 47 41.29 -18.92 -8.69
CA SER A 47 42.54 -19.66 -8.59
C SER A 47 42.24 -21.16 -8.41
N GLY A 48 42.83 -22.00 -9.26
CA GLY A 48 42.80 -23.45 -9.10
C GLY A 48 44.21 -24.00 -9.23
N LEU A 49 44.51 -25.11 -8.56
CA LEU A 49 45.67 -25.96 -8.87
C LEU A 49 45.48 -27.36 -8.24
N TYR A 50 45.71 -28.40 -9.05
CA TYR A 50 46.38 -29.70 -8.78
C TYR A 50 46.60 -30.11 -7.30
N SER A 51 46.52 -31.38 -6.85
CA SER A 51 46.48 -32.72 -7.46
C SER A 51 46.09 -33.74 -6.35
N SER A 52 46.09 -35.08 -6.42
CA SER A 52 46.37 -36.12 -7.44
C SER A 52 45.82 -37.47 -6.95
N HIS A 53 45.52 -38.43 -7.84
CA HIS A 53 45.32 -39.85 -7.47
C HIS A 53 46.67 -40.56 -7.25
N PRO A 54 46.73 -41.64 -6.43
CA PRO A 54 46.67 -42.97 -7.04
C PRO A 54 45.99 -44.11 -6.24
N ALA A 55 45.43 -45.02 -7.04
CA ALA A 55 45.12 -46.46 -6.90
C ALA A 55 45.30 -47.28 -5.60
N HIS A 56 44.39 -48.27 -5.51
CA HIS A 56 44.54 -49.63 -4.96
C HIS A 56 44.56 -49.87 -3.44
N LEU A 57 43.44 -50.37 -2.90
CA LEU A 57 43.32 -51.78 -2.51
C LEU A 57 41.86 -52.16 -2.20
N GLN A 58 41.29 -53.05 -3.02
CA GLN A 58 39.92 -53.51 -2.89
C GLN A 58 39.82 -54.57 -1.78
N ARG A 59 39.42 -54.16 -0.58
CA ARG A 59 39.20 -55.09 0.55
C ARG A 59 37.74 -55.56 0.57
N ALA A 60 37.54 -56.87 0.53
CA ALA A 60 36.23 -57.50 0.69
C ALA A 60 35.56 -57.09 2.03
N PRO A 61 34.22 -57.09 2.13
CA PRO A 61 33.52 -56.49 3.26
C PRO A 61 33.74 -57.28 4.55
N SER A 62 34.66 -56.79 5.39
CA SER A 62 34.70 -57.15 6.79
C SER A 62 33.41 -56.69 7.46
N LYS A 63 32.63 -57.63 8.00
CA LYS A 63 31.40 -57.36 8.74
C LYS A 63 31.64 -56.29 9.80
N LEU A 64 31.17 -55.07 9.56
CA LEU A 64 31.09 -54.04 10.59
C LEU A 64 29.89 -54.40 11.47
N SER A 65 30.14 -54.62 12.76
CA SER A 65 29.10 -54.50 13.78
C SER A 65 28.53 -53.08 13.73
N PRO A 66 27.20 -52.88 13.60
CA PRO A 66 26.58 -51.57 13.68
C PRO A 66 26.50 -51.11 15.15
N SER A 67 27.66 -50.93 15.78
CA SER A 67 27.78 -50.36 17.13
C SER A 67 27.74 -48.83 17.02
N GLY A 68 26.55 -48.32 16.71
CA GLY A 68 26.24 -46.91 16.62
C GLY A 68 24.75 -46.78 16.35
N SER A 69 24.00 -46.34 17.35
CA SER A 69 22.63 -45.87 17.12
C SER A 69 22.66 -44.78 16.05
N PRO A 70 21.71 -44.77 15.10
CA PRO A 70 21.63 -43.69 14.13
C PRO A 70 21.55 -42.35 14.87
N SER A 71 22.33 -41.36 14.44
CA SER A 71 22.23 -40.00 14.97
C SER A 71 21.06 -39.30 14.28
N TRP A 72 20.21 -38.63 15.05
CA TRP A 72 19.12 -37.82 14.51
C TRP A 72 19.66 -36.66 13.68
N ARG A 73 18.99 -36.34 12.57
CA ARG A 73 19.35 -35.23 11.68
C ARG A 73 18.14 -34.39 11.35
N LYS A 74 18.33 -33.07 11.36
CA LYS A 74 17.28 -32.11 11.05
C LYS A 74 17.03 -31.98 9.53
N VAL A 75 16.34 -32.96 8.94
CA VAL A 75 16.03 -33.04 7.50
C VAL A 75 14.55 -33.28 7.27
N LEU A 76 13.87 -32.35 6.58
CA LEU A 76 12.40 -32.27 6.49
C LEU A 76 11.72 -33.48 5.80
N TYR A 77 12.43 -34.19 4.92
CA TYR A 77 11.85 -35.24 4.07
C TYR A 77 12.61 -36.58 4.13
N GLU A 78 13.60 -36.73 5.01
CA GLU A 78 14.31 -37.99 5.19
C GLU A 78 13.68 -38.83 6.30
N ARG A 79 13.19 -40.04 5.96
CA ARG A 79 12.66 -40.97 6.96
C ARG A 79 13.77 -41.47 7.87
N GLN A 80 13.60 -41.25 9.18
CA GLN A 80 14.56 -41.64 10.21
C GLN A 80 13.85 -42.49 11.29
N PRO A 81 14.58 -43.29 12.08
CA PRO A 81 13.99 -44.17 13.10
C PRO A 81 13.73 -43.43 14.41
N PHE A 82 13.06 -42.28 14.31
CA PHE A 82 12.65 -41.41 15.41
C PHE A 82 11.19 -40.99 15.21
N GLU A 83 10.50 -40.61 16.27
CA GLU A 83 9.12 -40.09 16.17
C GLU A 83 9.12 -38.71 15.48
N ASP A 84 8.03 -38.32 14.81
CA ASP A 84 7.94 -37.06 14.06
C ASP A 84 8.10 -35.81 14.95
N ASN A 85 7.84 -35.94 16.25
CA ASN A 85 8.02 -34.94 17.30
C ASN A 85 9.34 -35.10 18.10
N TYR A 86 10.23 -36.01 17.70
CA TYR A 86 11.50 -36.22 18.37
C TYR A 86 12.44 -35.03 18.17
N VAL A 87 13.04 -34.59 19.28
CA VAL A 87 14.01 -33.51 19.34
C VAL A 87 15.20 -34.02 20.15
N ASP A 88 16.41 -33.94 19.61
CA ASP A 88 17.64 -34.35 20.31
C ASP A 88 17.88 -33.43 21.53
N PRO A 89 17.84 -33.94 22.79
CA PRO A 89 18.01 -33.13 23.99
C PRO A 89 19.38 -32.45 24.09
N HIS A 90 20.40 -32.98 23.44
CA HIS A 90 21.75 -32.41 23.44
C HIS A 90 21.85 -31.24 22.44
N GLN A 91 21.35 -31.41 21.23
CA GLN A 91 21.38 -30.37 20.19
C GLN A 91 20.36 -29.25 20.44
N PHE A 92 19.25 -29.53 21.13
CA PHE A 92 18.15 -28.58 21.34
C PHE A 92 18.57 -27.22 21.94
N LEU A 93 19.41 -27.25 22.99
CA LEU A 93 19.90 -26.04 23.64
C LEU A 93 21.12 -25.44 22.93
N GLU A 94 21.85 -26.23 22.15
CA GLU A 94 22.98 -25.76 21.34
C GLU A 94 22.52 -25.00 20.09
N GLU A 95 21.36 -25.37 19.50
CA GLU A 95 20.72 -24.61 18.42
C GLU A 95 20.04 -23.30 18.88
N LEU A 96 19.94 -23.07 20.20
CA LEU A 96 19.35 -21.84 20.75
C LEU A 96 20.26 -20.64 20.45
N SER A 97 19.76 -19.70 19.65
CA SER A 97 20.49 -18.50 19.27
C SER A 97 19.68 -17.25 19.59
N HIS A 98 20.29 -16.26 20.22
CA HIS A 98 19.63 -14.97 20.44
C HIS A 98 19.85 -14.04 19.25
N ASN A 99 18.79 -13.35 18.86
CA ASN A 99 18.78 -12.21 17.95
C ASN A 99 19.30 -12.51 16.52
N LYS A 100 19.18 -13.75 16.04
CA LYS A 100 19.72 -14.21 14.75
C LYS A 100 19.13 -13.46 13.54
N ASP A 101 17.86 -13.11 13.63
CA ASP A 101 17.06 -12.52 12.54
C ASP A 101 16.45 -11.15 12.88
N ILE A 102 17.10 -10.35 13.74
CA ILE A 102 16.58 -9.01 14.07
C ILE A 102 16.71 -8.07 12.87
N LYS A 103 15.57 -7.63 12.34
CA LYS A 103 15.48 -6.54 11.37
C LYS A 103 15.99 -5.24 11.99
N ASN A 104 17.16 -4.79 11.54
CA ASN A 104 17.73 -3.52 11.96
C ASN A 104 17.03 -2.34 11.26
N TYR A 105 16.64 -1.33 12.05
CA TYR A 105 16.05 -0.09 11.55
C TYR A 105 17.06 1.04 11.66
N GLU A 106 17.52 1.56 10.52
CA GLU A 106 18.37 2.73 10.48
C GLU A 106 17.56 4.00 10.77
N TYR A 107 18.05 4.85 11.69
CA TYR A 107 17.38 6.08 12.08
C TYR A 107 17.03 6.99 10.90
N ALA A 108 17.95 7.19 9.95
CA ALA A 108 17.71 8.02 8.76
C ALA A 108 16.53 7.50 7.91
N THR A 109 16.44 6.19 7.71
CA THR A 109 15.32 5.56 6.98
C THR A 109 13.99 5.73 7.72
N VAL A 110 13.97 5.59 9.05
CA VAL A 110 12.74 5.83 9.86
C VAL A 110 12.31 7.30 9.79
N VAL A 111 13.24 8.25 9.90
CA VAL A 111 12.96 9.69 9.73
C VAL A 111 12.39 9.98 8.34
N ILE A 112 12.96 9.41 7.27
CA ILE A 112 12.44 9.55 5.90
C ILE A 112 11.00 9.04 5.78
N ASN A 113 10.66 7.94 6.46
CA ASN A 113 9.31 7.38 6.41
C ASN A 113 8.27 8.20 7.18
N THR A 114 8.69 8.98 8.19
CA THR A 114 7.80 9.92 8.89
C THR A 114 7.41 11.13 8.04
N LEU A 115 8.10 11.42 6.93
CA LEU A 115 7.73 12.51 6.01
C LEU A 115 6.29 12.35 5.48
N ALA A 116 5.85 11.13 5.18
CA ALA A 116 4.47 10.85 4.77
C ALA A 116 3.45 11.20 5.86
N ILE A 117 3.77 10.91 7.12
CA ILE A 117 2.95 11.26 8.30
C ILE A 117 2.91 12.78 8.48
N THR A 118 4.07 13.46 8.36
CA THR A 118 4.17 14.91 8.41
C THR A 118 3.32 15.58 7.32
N GLN A 119 3.35 15.05 6.09
CA GLN A 119 2.50 15.54 4.99
C GLN A 119 1.00 15.41 5.32
N GLU A 120 0.56 14.29 5.90
CA GLU A 120 -0.84 14.08 6.27
C GLU A 120 -1.32 15.10 7.30
N ILE A 121 -0.56 15.26 8.38
CA ILE A 121 -0.87 16.23 9.45
C ILE A 121 -0.85 17.66 8.91
N SER A 122 0.06 17.98 7.98
CA SER A 122 0.09 19.29 7.31
C SER A 122 -1.20 19.55 6.53
N ILE A 123 -1.69 18.54 5.79
CA ILE A 123 -2.92 18.64 4.99
C ILE A 123 -4.15 18.78 5.89
N VAL A 124 -4.22 18.04 6.99
CA VAL A 124 -5.27 18.20 8.02
C VAL A 124 -5.28 19.62 8.59
N VAL A 125 -4.12 20.17 8.94
CA VAL A 125 -3.99 21.55 9.45
C VAL A 125 -4.43 22.58 8.40
N LEU A 126 -4.05 22.40 7.14
CA LEU A 126 -4.47 23.28 6.03
C LEU A 126 -5.97 23.20 5.78
N PHE A 127 -6.58 22.01 5.87
CA PHE A 127 -8.03 21.84 5.78
C PHE A 127 -8.77 22.53 6.93
N CYS A 128 -8.32 22.32 8.18
CA CYS A 128 -8.89 23.00 9.34
C CYS A 128 -8.75 24.53 9.26
N HIS A 129 -7.63 25.04 8.75
CA HIS A 129 -7.44 26.47 8.50
C HIS A 129 -8.40 26.98 7.41
N ALA A 130 -8.57 26.26 6.29
CA ALA A 130 -9.51 26.62 5.25
C ALA A 130 -10.97 26.64 5.76
N PHE A 131 -11.39 25.64 6.54
CA PHE A 131 -12.69 25.64 7.22
C PHE A 131 -12.85 26.86 8.13
N MET A 132 -11.92 27.11 9.05
CA MET A 132 -12.00 28.24 9.97
C MET A 132 -12.04 29.57 9.22
N GLY A 133 -11.29 29.69 8.12
CA GLY A 133 -11.28 30.88 7.28
C GLY A 133 -12.60 31.14 6.56
N VAL A 134 -13.28 30.09 6.08
CA VAL A 134 -14.64 30.19 5.51
C VAL A 134 -15.69 30.45 6.59
N PHE A 135 -15.64 29.72 7.71
CA PHE A 135 -16.57 29.85 8.83
C PHE A 135 -16.55 31.26 9.45
N THR A 136 -15.36 31.84 9.61
CA THR A 136 -15.18 33.23 10.10
C THR A 136 -15.37 34.30 9.02
N ASN A 137 -15.62 33.93 7.76
CA ASN A 137 -15.68 34.82 6.59
C ASN A 137 -14.40 35.68 6.37
N THR A 138 -13.24 35.22 6.87
CA THR A 138 -11.94 35.87 6.65
C THR A 138 -11.36 35.54 5.28
N ILE A 139 -11.67 34.35 4.75
CA ILE A 139 -11.38 33.98 3.37
C ILE A 139 -12.48 34.56 2.45
N GLY A 140 -12.06 35.22 1.36
CA GLY A 140 -12.99 35.80 0.39
C GLY A 140 -13.91 34.76 -0.25
N LYS A 141 -15.16 35.16 -0.55
CA LYS A 141 -16.26 34.28 -0.99
C LYS A 141 -15.93 33.28 -2.12
N TYR A 142 -15.02 33.66 -3.01
CA TYR A 142 -14.60 32.85 -4.17
C TYR A 142 -13.17 32.31 -4.05
N SER A 143 -12.43 32.65 -2.99
CA SER A 143 -11.01 32.30 -2.87
C SER A 143 -10.80 30.78 -2.77
N LEU A 144 -11.65 30.07 -2.01
CA LEU A 144 -11.56 28.60 -1.92
C LEU A 144 -11.90 27.93 -3.26
N LEU A 145 -12.90 28.43 -3.99
CA LEU A 145 -13.22 27.94 -5.36
C LEU A 145 -12.06 28.16 -6.34
N TRP A 146 -11.32 29.26 -6.23
CA TRP A 146 -10.12 29.48 -7.04
C TRP A 146 -8.96 28.57 -6.63
N ILE A 147 -8.79 28.27 -5.34
CA ILE A 147 -7.84 27.27 -4.85
C ILE A 147 -8.21 25.87 -5.38
N ASP A 148 -9.49 25.51 -5.35
CA ASP A 148 -10.00 24.27 -5.89
C ASP A 148 -9.67 24.14 -7.38
N VAL A 149 -10.08 25.11 -8.20
CA VAL A 149 -9.80 25.14 -9.65
C VAL A 149 -8.29 25.10 -9.93
N LEU A 150 -7.48 25.84 -9.18
CA LEU A 150 -6.02 25.88 -9.35
C LEU A 150 -5.36 24.54 -8.97
N SER A 151 -5.88 23.83 -7.96
CA SER A 151 -5.36 22.53 -7.53
C SER A 151 -5.79 21.35 -8.42
N VAL A 152 -6.94 21.44 -9.09
CA VAL A 152 -7.38 20.49 -10.12
C VAL A 152 -6.46 20.47 -11.34
N LEU A 153 -5.82 21.61 -11.69
CA LEU A 153 -4.96 21.69 -12.88
C LEU A 153 -3.69 20.81 -12.78
N PRO A 154 -2.87 20.86 -11.71
CA PRO A 154 -1.80 19.89 -11.47
C PRO A 154 -2.30 18.44 -11.39
N ALA A 155 -3.46 18.20 -10.74
CA ALA A 155 -4.02 16.86 -10.62
C ALA A 155 -4.37 16.25 -11.99
N LEU A 156 -4.96 17.05 -12.90
CA LEU A 156 -5.20 16.68 -14.29
C LEU A 156 -3.89 16.33 -15.03
N VAL A 157 -2.85 17.16 -14.89
CA VAL A 157 -1.55 16.91 -15.55
C VAL A 157 -0.93 15.60 -15.04
N CYS A 158 -0.90 15.39 -13.72
CA CYS A 158 -0.40 14.16 -13.12
C CYS A 158 -1.21 12.93 -13.56
N TYR A 159 -2.55 13.03 -13.60
CA TYR A 159 -3.42 11.94 -14.05
C TYR A 159 -3.17 11.56 -15.51
N VAL A 160 -3.14 12.55 -16.41
CA VAL A 160 -2.94 12.29 -17.85
C VAL A 160 -1.53 11.73 -18.11
N PHE A 161 -0.50 12.26 -17.43
CA PHE A 161 0.86 11.73 -17.52
C PHE A 161 0.93 10.27 -17.06
N TYR A 162 0.32 9.95 -15.91
CA TYR A 162 0.27 8.60 -15.35
C TYR A 162 -0.42 7.61 -16.30
N GLN A 163 -1.59 7.96 -16.83
CA GLN A 163 -2.33 7.08 -17.75
C GLN A 163 -1.60 6.92 -19.10
N CYS A 164 -0.99 7.98 -19.64
CA CYS A 164 -0.16 7.87 -20.85
C CYS A 164 1.08 6.99 -20.62
N HIS A 165 1.68 7.02 -19.43
CA HIS A 165 2.78 6.14 -19.06
C HIS A 165 2.32 4.68 -18.95
N GLN A 166 1.20 4.40 -18.29
CA GLN A 166 0.62 3.06 -18.23
C GLN A 166 0.32 2.48 -19.63
N ASP A 167 -0.32 3.27 -20.50
CA ASP A 167 -0.63 2.85 -21.88
C ASP A 167 0.63 2.51 -22.67
N ALA A 168 1.72 3.29 -22.49
CA ALA A 168 2.99 3.03 -23.14
C ALA A 168 3.65 1.72 -22.64
N CYS A 169 3.57 1.44 -21.34
CA CYS A 169 4.05 0.18 -20.75
C CYS A 169 3.26 -1.04 -21.24
N LYS A 170 1.92 -0.95 -21.29
CA LYS A 170 1.06 -2.04 -21.81
C LYS A 170 1.37 -2.35 -23.28
N GLU A 171 1.47 -1.32 -24.13
CA GLU A 171 1.87 -1.49 -25.53
C GLU A 171 3.31 -2.04 -25.68
N ALA A 172 4.21 -1.83 -24.72
CA ALA A 172 5.54 -2.45 -24.74
C ALA A 172 5.48 -3.94 -24.39
N ALA A 173 4.61 -4.34 -23.45
CA ALA A 173 4.40 -5.73 -23.06
C ALA A 173 3.66 -6.58 -24.11
N GLU A 174 2.75 -5.97 -24.89
CA GLU A 174 1.94 -6.67 -25.92
C GLU A 174 2.63 -6.79 -27.31
N ARG A 175 3.68 -5.99 -27.57
CA ARG A 175 4.42 -6.01 -28.85
C ARG A 175 5.08 -7.35 -29.25
N PRO A 176 5.64 -8.20 -28.37
CA PRO A 176 6.32 -9.42 -28.80
C PRO A 176 5.36 -10.52 -29.31
N ALA A 177 4.06 -10.46 -29.02
CA ALA A 177 3.10 -11.52 -29.35
C ALA A 177 2.33 -11.31 -30.68
N SER A 178 2.33 -10.09 -31.24
CA SER A 178 1.37 -9.67 -32.28
C SER A 178 1.95 -9.44 -33.68
N LEU A 179 3.27 -9.63 -33.87
CA LEU A 179 3.95 -9.28 -35.12
C LEU A 179 3.57 -10.14 -36.35
N SER A 180 2.82 -11.24 -36.18
CA SER A 180 2.41 -12.12 -37.28
C SER A 180 1.09 -11.73 -37.97
N THR A 181 0.27 -10.85 -37.39
CA THR A 181 -1.17 -10.76 -37.76
C THR A 181 -1.79 -9.36 -37.74
N ARG A 182 -1.17 -8.37 -38.42
CA ARG A 182 -1.97 -7.31 -39.08
C ARG A 182 -1.24 -6.53 -40.18
N CYS A 183 -1.67 -6.72 -41.43
CA CYS A 183 -1.43 -5.76 -42.51
C CYS A 183 -2.70 -4.92 -42.70
N SER A 184 -2.74 -3.73 -42.10
CA SER A 184 -3.84 -2.77 -42.24
C SER A 184 -3.29 -1.36 -42.00
N PRO A 185 -3.67 -0.33 -42.79
CA PRO A 185 -3.18 1.03 -42.59
C PRO A 185 -3.66 1.58 -41.23
N PRO A 186 -2.82 2.31 -40.49
CA PRO A 186 -3.19 2.84 -39.19
C PRO A 186 -4.25 3.93 -39.33
N LEU A 187 -5.46 3.68 -38.82
CA LEU A 187 -6.44 4.73 -38.59
C LEU A 187 -5.82 5.83 -37.70
N ARG A 188 -6.16 7.09 -38.00
CA ARG A 188 -5.68 8.28 -37.29
C ARG A 188 -6.22 8.29 -35.86
N LYS A 189 -5.53 7.59 -34.94
CA LYS A 189 -5.91 7.50 -33.52
C LYS A 189 -6.01 8.92 -32.92
N PRO A 190 -7.05 9.22 -32.12
CA PRO A 190 -7.10 10.48 -31.37
C PRO A 190 -5.91 10.55 -30.41
N SER A 191 -5.43 11.77 -30.12
CA SER A 191 -4.35 11.98 -29.17
C SER A 191 -4.76 11.49 -27.77
N ARG A 192 -4.03 10.51 -27.22
CA ARG A 192 -4.30 9.87 -25.91
C ARG A 192 -4.49 10.90 -24.78
N TRP A 193 -3.69 11.96 -24.81
CA TRP A 193 -3.76 13.09 -23.90
C TRP A 193 -5.15 13.74 -23.85
N LEU A 194 -5.76 14.06 -24.99
CA LEU A 194 -7.10 14.63 -25.05
C LEU A 194 -8.18 13.64 -24.59
N PHE A 195 -8.02 12.35 -24.88
CA PHE A 195 -8.97 11.31 -24.43
C PHE A 195 -8.96 11.17 -22.89
N HIS A 196 -7.78 11.05 -22.28
CA HIS A 196 -7.66 10.97 -20.82
C HIS A 196 -8.07 12.28 -20.12
N ALA A 197 -7.72 13.44 -20.69
CA ALA A 197 -8.14 14.74 -20.18
C ALA A 197 -9.67 14.93 -20.25
N TRP A 198 -10.31 14.49 -21.34
CA TRP A 198 -11.78 14.51 -21.47
C TRP A 198 -12.45 13.60 -20.44
N ASN A 199 -11.93 12.39 -20.23
CA ASN A 199 -12.46 11.46 -19.23
C ASN A 199 -12.35 12.01 -17.81
N PHE A 200 -11.20 12.58 -17.45
CA PHE A 200 -10.99 13.26 -16.16
C PHE A 200 -11.92 14.47 -16.01
N GLY A 201 -11.99 15.35 -17.03
CA GLY A 201 -12.88 16.51 -17.02
C GLY A 201 -14.35 16.13 -16.84
N ARG A 202 -14.82 15.07 -17.52
CA ARG A 202 -16.18 14.53 -17.35
C ARG A 202 -16.42 14.03 -15.91
N GLN A 203 -15.45 13.36 -15.29
CA GLN A 203 -15.56 12.90 -13.91
C GLN A 203 -15.60 14.07 -12.92
N VAL A 204 -14.70 15.05 -13.07
CA VAL A 204 -14.67 16.26 -12.21
C VAL A 204 -15.96 17.06 -12.35
N VAL A 205 -16.46 17.30 -13.57
CA VAL A 205 -17.73 17.99 -13.79
C VAL A 205 -18.88 17.22 -13.15
N SER A 206 -18.94 15.89 -13.32
CA SER A 206 -19.97 15.03 -12.70
C SER A 206 -19.94 15.06 -11.17
N LEU A 207 -18.76 15.14 -10.56
CA LEU A 207 -18.58 15.24 -9.12
C LEU A 207 -18.98 16.63 -8.60
N VAL A 208 -18.52 17.70 -9.26
CA VAL A 208 -18.83 19.08 -8.87
C VAL A 208 -20.31 19.41 -9.03
N THR A 209 -20.98 18.94 -10.09
CA THR A 209 -22.43 19.14 -10.25
C THR A 209 -23.22 18.38 -9.17
N MET A 210 -22.84 17.14 -8.86
CA MET A 210 -23.47 16.36 -7.80
C MET A 210 -23.32 17.03 -6.43
N LEU A 211 -22.10 17.46 -6.07
CA LEU A 211 -21.84 18.19 -4.82
C LEU A 211 -22.56 19.54 -4.78
N SER A 212 -22.69 20.24 -5.90
CA SER A 212 -23.44 21.51 -5.97
C SER A 212 -24.93 21.32 -5.73
N LEU A 213 -25.51 20.19 -6.18
CA LEU A 213 -26.91 19.84 -5.96
C LEU A 213 -27.19 19.35 -4.53
N LEU A 214 -26.26 18.60 -3.92
CA LEU A 214 -26.41 18.10 -2.55
C LEU A 214 -25.95 19.10 -1.47
N SER A 215 -25.16 20.11 -1.82
CA SER A 215 -24.65 21.13 -0.90
C SER A 215 -25.71 21.74 0.04
N PRO A 216 -26.91 22.13 -0.42
CA PRO A 216 -27.97 22.60 0.46
C PRO A 216 -28.38 21.57 1.52
N ILE A 217 -28.41 20.28 1.17
CA ILE A 217 -28.72 19.18 2.10
C ILE A 217 -27.58 19.02 3.12
N PHE A 218 -26.33 19.07 2.69
CA PHE A 218 -25.19 19.02 3.61
C PHE A 218 -25.19 20.21 4.58
N SER A 219 -25.53 21.42 4.12
CA SER A 219 -25.64 22.63 4.96
C SER A 219 -26.76 22.59 6.01
N THR A 220 -27.73 21.68 5.89
CA THR A 220 -28.83 21.51 6.86
C THR A 220 -28.70 20.24 7.71
N LEU A 221 -27.81 19.31 7.35
CA LEU A 221 -27.73 17.96 7.91
C LEU A 221 -27.60 17.92 9.45
N THR A 222 -26.83 18.84 10.04
CA THR A 222 -26.51 18.80 11.48
C THR A 222 -26.99 20.03 12.26
N VAL A 223 -27.98 20.77 11.74
CA VAL A 223 -28.53 21.98 12.38
C VAL A 223 -29.21 21.65 13.72
N SER A 224 -29.67 20.42 13.91
CA SER A 224 -30.26 19.91 15.17
C SER A 224 -29.25 19.50 16.24
N TYR A 225 -27.95 19.43 15.93
CA TYR A 225 -26.90 19.02 16.85
C TYR A 225 -26.10 20.23 17.37
N SER A 226 -25.67 20.17 18.64
CA SER A 226 -24.89 21.24 19.26
C SER A 226 -23.46 21.32 18.68
N ASP A 227 -22.95 22.55 18.66
CA ASP A 227 -21.64 22.89 18.11
C ASP A 227 -20.50 22.10 18.78
N ASP A 228 -20.55 21.94 20.11
CA ASP A 228 -19.57 21.16 20.88
C ASP A 228 -19.53 19.69 20.46
N THR A 229 -20.69 19.09 20.15
CA THR A 229 -20.78 17.71 19.64
C THR A 229 -20.15 17.61 18.25
N ILE A 230 -20.42 18.58 17.37
CA ILE A 230 -19.85 18.60 16.01
C ILE A 230 -18.32 18.78 16.05
N VAL A 231 -17.79 19.66 16.90
CA VAL A 231 -16.34 19.82 17.11
C VAL A 231 -15.73 18.52 17.65
N THR A 232 -16.34 17.90 18.65
CA THR A 232 -15.85 16.64 19.24
C THR A 232 -15.82 15.50 18.22
N LEU A 233 -16.89 15.33 17.44
CA LEU A 233 -16.96 14.32 16.38
C LEU A 233 -15.98 14.61 15.23
N SER A 234 -15.75 15.88 14.89
CA SER A 234 -14.77 16.28 13.88
C SER A 234 -13.34 15.97 14.34
N ILE A 235 -12.99 16.28 15.59
CA ILE A 235 -11.68 15.91 16.17
C ILE A 235 -11.50 14.39 16.18
N LEU A 236 -12.52 13.64 16.59
CA LEU A 236 -12.47 12.17 16.62
C LEU A 236 -12.29 11.57 15.23
N THR A 237 -13.11 11.97 14.26
CA THR A 237 -13.06 11.43 12.89
C THR A 237 -11.78 11.84 12.16
N MET A 238 -11.29 13.07 12.35
CA MET A 238 -10.00 13.48 11.80
C MET A 238 -8.82 12.75 12.47
N SER A 239 -8.89 12.48 13.78
CA SER A 239 -7.87 11.66 14.46
C SER A 239 -7.86 10.23 13.94
N LEU A 240 -9.03 9.62 13.76
CA LEU A 240 -9.18 8.29 13.18
C LEU A 240 -8.65 8.25 11.73
N HIS A 241 -8.94 9.27 10.92
CA HIS A 241 -8.37 9.41 9.58
C HIS A 241 -6.82 9.35 9.61
N VAL A 242 -6.17 10.21 10.40
CA VAL A 242 -4.69 10.23 10.51
C VAL A 242 -4.13 8.89 11.02
N LEU A 243 -4.80 8.23 11.95
CA LEU A 243 -4.35 6.93 12.50
C LEU A 243 -4.55 5.75 11.55
N LEU A 244 -5.59 5.77 10.71
CA LEU A 244 -5.98 4.66 9.84
C LEU A 244 -5.49 4.81 8.39
N THR A 245 -4.80 5.90 8.06
CA THR A 245 -4.20 6.12 6.74
C THR A 245 -3.10 5.09 6.45
N ASP A 246 -3.13 4.53 5.25
CA ASP A 246 -2.10 3.59 4.80
C ASP A 246 -0.78 4.32 4.45
N TYR A 247 0.07 4.46 5.47
CA TYR A 247 1.42 4.99 5.31
C TYR A 247 2.37 4.04 4.56
N SER A 248 1.99 2.78 4.32
CA SER A 248 2.74 1.86 3.45
C SER A 248 2.55 2.26 1.99
N TYR A 249 1.31 2.57 1.60
CA TYR A 249 1.00 3.12 0.28
C TYR A 249 1.66 4.49 0.09
N LEU A 250 1.52 5.43 1.04
CA LEU A 250 2.13 6.77 0.92
C LEU A 250 3.66 6.75 0.82
N ASN A 251 4.33 5.77 1.44
CA ASN A 251 5.78 5.57 1.31
C ASN A 251 6.20 4.75 0.07
N ALA A 252 5.24 4.36 -0.78
CA ALA A 252 5.41 3.54 -1.98
C ALA A 252 5.95 2.11 -1.72
N TYR A 253 5.64 1.53 -0.55
CA TYR A 253 5.90 0.12 -0.26
C TYR A 253 4.83 -0.81 -0.85
N THR A 254 3.59 -0.33 -0.99
CA THR A 254 2.47 -1.03 -1.63
C THR A 254 2.01 -0.27 -2.88
N GLN A 255 1.67 -1.00 -3.94
CA GLN A 255 1.14 -0.44 -5.20
C GLN A 255 -0.40 -0.28 -5.17
N ARG A 256 -1.07 -1.10 -4.35
CA ARG A 256 -2.51 -1.08 -4.16
C ARG A 256 -2.90 -0.02 -3.13
N PHE A 257 -3.90 0.80 -3.47
CA PHE A 257 -4.49 1.77 -2.56
C PHE A 257 -5.81 1.20 -2.01
N ASP A 258 -5.88 0.96 -0.70
CA ASP A 258 -7.10 0.51 0.00
C ASP A 258 -7.62 1.65 0.92
N PRO A 259 -8.28 2.69 0.37
CA PRO A 259 -8.63 3.92 1.09
C PRO A 259 -9.72 3.78 2.16
N ASN A 260 -10.45 2.66 2.14
CA ASN A 260 -11.87 2.63 2.50
C ASN A 260 -12.20 3.18 3.88
N LEU A 261 -11.46 2.82 4.92
CA LEU A 261 -11.78 3.26 6.28
C LEU A 261 -11.29 4.69 6.56
N SER A 262 -10.02 4.99 6.25
CA SER A 262 -9.42 6.30 6.52
C SER A 262 -10.11 7.43 5.74
N VAL A 263 -10.34 7.24 4.44
CA VAL A 263 -10.99 8.27 3.61
C VAL A 263 -12.44 8.48 4.01
N ASN A 264 -13.17 7.42 4.42
CA ASN A 264 -14.52 7.59 4.95
C ASN A 264 -14.55 8.40 6.25
N MET A 265 -13.57 8.25 7.14
CA MET A 265 -13.45 9.10 8.34
C MET A 265 -13.16 10.56 7.97
N ALA A 266 -12.29 10.81 7.00
CA ALA A 266 -12.02 12.16 6.50
C ALA A 266 -13.27 12.81 5.88
N ILE A 267 -13.98 12.11 4.99
CA ILE A 267 -15.20 12.63 4.34
C ILE A 267 -16.31 12.85 5.37
N CYS A 268 -16.40 12.01 6.42
CA CYS A 268 -17.29 12.26 7.55
C CYS A 268 -16.94 13.59 8.25
N CYS A 269 -15.67 13.80 8.62
CA CYS A 269 -15.21 15.05 9.21
C CYS A 269 -15.49 16.28 8.32
N VAL A 270 -15.15 16.18 7.03
CA VAL A 270 -15.39 17.23 6.02
C VAL A 270 -16.88 17.58 5.97
N THR A 271 -17.77 16.58 5.98
CA THR A 271 -19.23 16.77 5.94
C THR A 271 -19.76 17.42 7.22
N LEU A 272 -19.28 16.98 8.39
CA LEU A 272 -19.63 17.55 9.70
C LEU A 272 -19.20 19.02 9.83
N MET A 273 -18.05 19.39 9.27
CA MET A 273 -17.55 20.77 9.29
C MET A 273 -18.28 21.62 8.24
N ALA A 274 -18.48 21.09 7.03
CA ALA A 274 -19.17 21.79 5.94
C ALA A 274 -20.65 22.07 6.24
N SER A 275 -21.33 21.24 7.05
CA SER A 275 -22.72 21.45 7.46
C SER A 275 -22.91 22.70 8.33
N ARG A 276 -21.85 23.25 8.92
CA ARG A 276 -21.90 24.47 9.75
C ARG A 276 -21.77 25.76 8.95
N ILE A 277 -21.53 25.69 7.64
CA ILE A 277 -21.40 26.86 6.76
C ILE A 277 -22.76 27.21 6.16
N SER A 278 -23.30 28.38 6.50
CA SER A 278 -24.63 28.84 6.07
C SER A 278 -24.74 29.13 4.56
N SER A 279 -23.62 29.28 3.85
CA SER A 279 -23.61 29.46 2.39
C SER A 279 -23.44 28.11 1.70
N PRO A 280 -24.41 27.63 0.90
CA PRO A 280 -24.28 26.35 0.22
C PRO A 280 -23.10 26.34 -0.76
N LEU A 281 -22.84 27.43 -1.47
CA LEU A 281 -21.70 27.50 -2.40
C LEU A 281 -20.35 27.33 -1.67
N ALA A 282 -20.19 27.95 -0.50
CA ALA A 282 -18.95 27.82 0.29
C ALA A 282 -18.85 26.47 1.02
N SER A 283 -19.97 25.89 1.46
CA SER A 283 -20.06 24.53 1.99
C SER A 283 -19.62 23.50 0.93
N GLY A 284 -20.15 23.62 -0.29
CA GLY A 284 -19.77 22.78 -1.44
C GLY A 284 -18.29 22.90 -1.81
N ALA A 285 -17.75 24.13 -1.83
CA ALA A 285 -16.32 24.36 -2.04
C ALA A 285 -15.46 23.68 -0.96
N LEU A 286 -15.84 23.76 0.32
CA LEU A 286 -15.11 23.06 1.38
C LEU A 286 -15.15 21.54 1.22
N ILE A 287 -16.27 20.97 0.76
CA ILE A 287 -16.37 19.53 0.49
C ILE A 287 -15.47 19.14 -0.70
N CYS A 288 -15.46 19.93 -1.78
CA CYS A 288 -14.51 19.76 -2.88
C CYS A 288 -13.06 19.80 -2.40
N PHE A 289 -12.69 20.81 -1.61
CA PHE A 289 -11.36 20.96 -1.03
C PHE A 289 -10.97 19.76 -0.15
N GLY A 290 -11.90 19.27 0.68
CA GLY A 290 -11.70 18.07 1.51
C GLY A 290 -11.47 16.80 0.68
N ILE A 291 -12.23 16.60 -0.40
CA ILE A 291 -12.04 15.46 -1.33
C ILE A 291 -10.66 15.53 -2.00
N MET A 292 -10.19 16.72 -2.38
CA MET A 292 -8.84 16.89 -2.92
C MET A 292 -7.76 16.62 -1.88
N CYS A 293 -7.95 17.13 -0.65
CA CYS A 293 -7.04 16.92 0.47
C CYS A 293 -6.90 15.45 0.88
N PHE A 294 -7.99 14.70 0.96
CA PHE A 294 -7.99 13.37 1.60
C PHE A 294 -8.22 12.19 0.65
N SER A 295 -8.90 12.38 -0.49
CA SER A 295 -9.14 11.30 -1.46
C SER A 295 -8.14 11.32 -2.62
N LEU A 296 -7.78 12.50 -3.15
CA LEU A 296 -6.89 12.62 -4.32
C LEU A 296 -5.42 12.82 -3.94
N SER A 297 -5.12 13.61 -2.90
CA SER A 297 -3.75 13.87 -2.45
C SER A 297 -2.93 12.61 -2.14
N PRO A 298 -3.47 11.55 -1.50
CA PRO A 298 -2.67 10.33 -1.25
C PRO A 298 -2.14 9.69 -2.53
N ILE A 299 -2.95 9.66 -3.59
CA ILE A 299 -2.57 9.12 -4.90
C ILE A 299 -1.43 9.97 -5.50
N VAL A 300 -1.58 11.31 -5.49
CA VAL A 300 -0.55 12.22 -6.01
C VAL A 300 0.76 12.11 -5.21
N ARG A 301 0.68 12.02 -3.87
CA ARG A 301 1.86 11.88 -2.99
C ARG A 301 2.58 10.54 -3.18
N HIS A 302 1.85 9.45 -3.35
CA HIS A 302 2.39 8.14 -3.71
C HIS A 302 3.15 8.21 -5.04
N LEU A 303 2.54 8.79 -6.09
CA LEU A 303 3.21 8.95 -7.40
C LEU A 303 4.47 9.83 -7.30
N ILE A 304 4.41 10.95 -6.57
CA ILE A 304 5.59 11.80 -6.33
C ILE A 304 6.71 11.00 -5.65
N LYS A 305 6.40 10.23 -4.59
CA LYS A 305 7.36 9.38 -3.89
C LYS A 305 7.96 8.29 -4.80
N HIS A 306 7.14 7.67 -5.63
CA HIS A 306 7.53 6.61 -6.55
C HIS A 306 8.46 7.10 -7.67
N TYR A 307 8.23 8.29 -8.22
CA TYR A 307 9.04 8.85 -9.32
C TYR A 307 10.22 9.71 -8.86
N SER A 308 10.13 10.43 -7.74
CA SER A 308 11.17 11.39 -7.31
C SER A 308 11.20 11.60 -5.80
N PHE A 309 12.23 11.04 -5.15
CA PHE A 309 12.49 11.26 -3.74
C PHE A 309 12.70 12.75 -3.39
N THR A 310 13.47 13.48 -4.21
CA THR A 310 13.72 14.92 -3.99
C THR A 310 12.42 15.74 -4.05
N THR A 311 11.52 15.41 -4.98
CA THR A 311 10.22 16.08 -5.08
C THR A 311 9.34 15.75 -3.88
N HIS A 312 9.35 14.51 -3.39
CA HIS A 312 8.62 14.13 -2.16
C HIS A 312 9.10 14.93 -0.94
N VAL A 313 10.42 15.05 -0.75
CA VAL A 313 11.02 15.87 0.33
C VAL A 313 10.65 17.35 0.18
N ALA A 314 10.75 17.90 -1.03
CA ALA A 314 10.36 19.29 -1.32
C ALA A 314 8.86 19.54 -1.06
N THR A 315 7.99 18.59 -1.41
CA THR A 315 6.55 18.64 -1.09
C THR A 315 6.32 18.65 0.42
N THR A 316 7.06 17.88 1.23
CA THR A 316 6.94 17.93 2.69
C THR A 316 7.29 19.30 3.24
N PHE A 317 8.46 19.86 2.86
CA PHE A 317 8.86 21.20 3.32
C PHE A 317 7.90 22.30 2.83
N GLY A 318 7.38 22.18 1.61
CA GLY A 318 6.37 23.08 1.07
C GLY A 318 5.06 23.05 1.85
N LEU A 319 4.53 21.86 2.16
CA LEU A 319 3.30 21.70 2.95
C LEU A 319 3.49 22.18 4.40
N VAL A 320 4.62 21.86 5.03
CA VAL A 320 4.94 22.34 6.39
C VAL A 320 5.10 23.86 6.41
N GLY A 321 5.82 24.44 5.45
CA GLY A 321 5.98 25.89 5.33
C GLY A 321 4.67 26.62 5.09
N LEU A 322 3.80 26.07 4.23
CA LEU A 322 2.45 26.61 3.97
C LEU A 322 1.57 26.52 5.22
N ALA A 323 1.59 25.39 5.93
CA ALA A 323 0.85 25.23 7.19
C ALA A 323 1.31 26.22 8.26
N ILE A 324 2.62 26.40 8.45
CA ILE A 324 3.16 27.45 9.35
C ILE A 324 2.71 28.83 8.91
N GLY A 325 2.78 29.14 7.61
CA GLY A 325 2.34 30.42 7.03
C GLY A 325 0.87 30.73 7.33
N CYS A 326 -0.03 29.76 7.11
CA CYS A 326 -1.44 29.85 7.47
C CYS A 326 -1.67 30.02 8.99
N LEU A 327 -0.87 29.35 9.82
CA LEU A 327 -0.98 29.43 11.28
C LEU A 327 -0.38 30.70 11.91
N THR A 328 0.35 31.55 11.16
CA THR A 328 0.94 32.79 11.72
C THR A 328 -0.08 33.74 12.35
N GLN A 329 -1.35 33.68 11.95
CA GLN A 329 -2.45 34.44 12.54
C GLN A 329 -2.73 34.04 14.00
N ILE A 330 -2.32 32.83 14.42
CA ILE A 330 -2.53 32.28 15.76
C ILE A 330 -1.19 31.69 16.25
N PRO A 331 -0.28 32.51 16.82
CA PRO A 331 1.12 32.11 17.05
C PRO A 331 1.27 30.91 17.99
N ILE A 332 0.36 30.76 18.97
CA ILE A 332 0.34 29.59 19.86
C ILE A 332 0.14 28.29 19.07
N LEU A 333 -0.78 28.29 18.09
CA LEU A 333 -1.08 27.12 17.28
C LEU A 333 0.07 26.82 16.29
N ALA A 334 0.72 27.85 15.74
CA ALA A 334 1.93 27.69 14.94
C ALA A 334 3.07 27.03 15.74
N ILE A 335 3.31 27.47 16.98
CA ILE A 335 4.33 26.89 17.86
C ILE A 335 4.00 25.43 18.19
N LEU A 336 2.74 25.13 18.57
CA LEU A 336 2.30 23.76 18.85
C LEU A 336 2.47 22.85 17.63
N TYR A 337 2.12 23.33 16.44
CA TYR A 337 2.32 22.60 15.19
C TYR A 337 3.80 22.33 14.89
N ILE A 338 4.69 23.32 15.04
CA ILE A 338 6.14 23.15 14.85
C ILE A 338 6.69 22.11 15.84
N VAL A 339 6.30 22.18 17.11
CA VAL A 339 6.71 21.21 18.13
C VAL A 339 6.20 19.80 17.79
N ALA A 340 4.96 19.66 17.32
CA ALA A 340 4.39 18.38 16.89
C ALA A 340 5.15 17.80 15.69
N VAL A 341 5.43 18.62 14.66
CA VAL A 341 6.23 18.20 13.49
C VAL A 341 7.62 17.76 13.90
N LEU A 342 8.35 18.53 14.71
CA LEU A 342 9.69 18.14 15.17
C LEU A 342 9.67 16.85 16.02
N THR A 343 8.63 16.67 16.84
CA THR A 343 8.43 15.47 17.66
C THR A 343 8.19 14.24 16.78
N ILE A 344 7.34 14.35 15.76
CA ILE A 344 7.00 13.25 14.85
C ILE A 344 8.17 12.93 13.92
N SER A 345 8.87 13.93 13.40
CA SER A 345 9.96 13.73 12.44
C SER A 345 11.26 13.22 13.07
N PHE A 346 11.54 13.52 14.35
CA PHE A 346 12.83 13.20 14.98
C PHE A 346 12.72 12.45 16.31
N VAL A 347 11.88 12.92 17.24
CA VAL A 347 11.80 12.34 18.59
C VAL A 347 11.17 10.95 18.58
N ILE A 348 10.07 10.75 17.83
CA ILE A 348 9.40 9.45 17.70
C ILE A 348 10.31 8.42 16.99
N PRO A 349 10.96 8.71 15.85
CA PRO A 349 11.97 7.83 15.25
C PRO A 349 13.12 7.48 16.20
N TRP A 350 13.59 8.45 17.00
CA TRP A 350 14.67 8.20 17.96
C TRP A 350 14.23 7.25 19.07
N LEU A 351 13.05 7.50 19.66
CA LEU A 351 12.44 6.61 20.66
C LEU A 351 12.21 5.20 20.07
N PHE A 352 11.69 5.11 18.85
CA PHE A 352 11.44 3.84 18.17
C PHE A 352 12.72 3.03 17.97
N VAL A 353 13.77 3.61 17.40
CA VAL A 353 15.05 2.92 17.18
C VAL A 353 15.72 2.57 18.51
N ARG A 354 15.66 3.47 19.51
CA ARG A 354 16.17 3.23 20.88
C ARG A 354 15.47 2.04 21.55
N MET A 355 14.14 1.99 21.53
CA MET A 355 13.37 0.88 22.09
C MET A 355 13.63 -0.43 21.31
N HIS A 356 13.59 -0.40 19.98
CA HIS A 356 13.80 -1.58 19.15
C HIS A 356 15.19 -2.20 19.36
N SER A 357 16.24 -1.38 19.44
CA SER A 357 17.63 -1.84 19.65
C SER A 357 17.93 -2.29 21.09
N SER A 358 17.24 -1.72 22.10
CA SER A 358 17.60 -1.92 23.50
C SER A 358 16.69 -2.90 24.26
N VAL A 359 15.46 -3.14 23.77
CA VAL A 359 14.43 -3.90 24.51
C VAL A 359 14.04 -5.20 23.77
N LYS A 360 14.20 -5.27 22.45
CA LYS A 360 13.76 -6.42 21.67
C LYS A 360 14.80 -7.56 21.69
N THR A 361 14.59 -8.52 22.59
CA THR A 361 15.24 -9.84 22.51
C THR A 361 14.37 -10.81 21.70
N GLN A 362 14.95 -11.45 20.70
CA GLN A 362 14.32 -12.56 19.98
C GLN A 362 15.12 -13.83 20.28
N ILE A 363 14.45 -14.86 20.81
CA ILE A 363 15.05 -16.18 20.98
C ILE A 363 14.70 -16.97 19.74
N ASN A 364 15.72 -17.34 18.97
CA ASN A 364 15.61 -18.24 17.85
C ASN A 364 16.02 -19.65 18.30
N GLY A 365 15.32 -20.67 17.81
CA GLY A 365 15.51 -22.04 18.28
C GLY A 365 15.17 -23.10 17.23
N PRO A 366 15.33 -24.38 17.56
CA PRO A 366 15.13 -25.48 16.62
C PRO A 366 13.72 -25.58 16.03
N TRP A 367 12.72 -24.97 16.69
CA TRP A 367 11.31 -24.90 16.28
C TRP A 367 10.98 -23.75 15.32
N ASP A 368 11.92 -22.84 15.03
CA ASP A 368 11.70 -21.75 14.08
C ASP A 368 11.52 -22.30 12.65
N GLU A 369 10.77 -21.57 11.83
CA GLU A 369 10.53 -21.90 10.43
C GLU A 369 11.85 -22.10 9.65
N ALA A 370 12.00 -23.29 9.05
CA ALA A 370 13.19 -23.66 8.31
C ALA A 370 13.35 -22.81 7.03
N LYS A 371 14.21 -21.80 7.10
CA LYS A 371 14.58 -20.99 5.92
C LYS A 371 15.39 -21.84 4.93
N PRO A 372 14.97 -21.96 3.67
CA PRO A 372 15.70 -22.76 2.68
C PRO A 372 17.07 -22.13 2.38
N THR A 373 18.14 -22.80 2.80
CA THR A 373 19.52 -22.36 2.58
C THR A 373 20.06 -22.87 1.24
N ASN A 374 19.79 -22.11 0.18
CA ASN A 374 20.51 -22.11 -1.09
C ASN A 374 20.72 -23.49 -1.76
N SER A 375 19.81 -24.46 -1.59
CA SER A 375 19.77 -25.59 -2.50
C SER A 375 19.29 -25.07 -3.87
N THR A 376 19.89 -25.54 -4.96
CA THR A 376 19.41 -25.22 -6.32
C THR A 376 17.95 -25.63 -6.48
N ALA A 377 17.54 -26.72 -5.83
CA ALA A 377 16.16 -27.14 -5.70
C ALA A 377 15.24 -26.08 -5.05
N ALA A 378 15.67 -25.35 -4.02
CA ALA A 378 14.85 -24.28 -3.43
C ALA A 378 14.67 -23.09 -4.39
N ALA A 379 15.67 -22.78 -5.21
CA ALA A 379 15.55 -21.78 -6.27
C ALA A 379 14.65 -22.26 -7.43
N GLU A 380 14.70 -23.55 -7.80
CA GLU A 380 13.77 -24.14 -8.76
C GLU A 380 12.34 -24.17 -8.22
N TRP A 381 12.13 -24.50 -6.95
CA TRP A 381 10.81 -24.54 -6.30
C TRP A 381 10.21 -23.14 -6.09
N ALA A 382 11.02 -22.13 -5.81
CA ALA A 382 10.55 -20.74 -5.76
C ALA A 382 10.14 -20.22 -7.14
N ASN A 383 10.80 -20.68 -8.21
CA ASN A 383 10.52 -20.29 -9.59
C ASN A 383 9.46 -21.16 -10.29
N SER A 384 9.03 -22.28 -9.70
CA SER A 384 8.06 -23.21 -10.31
C SER A 384 6.59 -22.80 -10.14
N GLY A 385 6.31 -21.67 -9.49
CA GLY A 385 4.97 -21.08 -9.41
C GLY A 385 3.99 -21.77 -8.45
N PHE A 386 4.45 -22.72 -7.63
CA PHE A 386 3.61 -23.46 -6.68
C PHE A 386 3.21 -22.69 -5.40
N LEU A 387 3.53 -21.39 -5.32
CA LEU A 387 3.07 -20.46 -4.29
C LEU A 387 2.39 -19.25 -4.95
N ALA A 388 1.26 -19.51 -5.61
CA ALA A 388 0.31 -18.53 -6.12
C ALA A 388 -0.99 -18.61 -5.31
#